data_AF-A0A423WAP6-F1
#
_entry.id   AF-A0A423WAP6-F1
#
_cell.length_a   1.000
_cell.length_b   1.000
_cell.length_c   1.000
_cell.angle_alpha   90.00
_cell.angle_beta   90.00
_cell.angle_gamma   90.00
#
_symmetry.space_group_name_H-M   'P 1'
#
loop_
_entity.id
_entity.type
_entity.pdbx_description
1 polymer ?
#
loop_
_entity_poly.entity_id
_entity_poly.type
_entity_poly.pdbx_seq_one_letter_code
_entity_poly.pdbx_strand_id
1 'polypeptide(L)'
;MAPIVIDPNADTTIYLTEKNEHESLENIELRVLAAVLEDNSYWSKFLGHRSTKADTWSSEEHIEETIVSATAVEIVLRALHFDYHSKLKKSEADEDERRSNHENVVDGVGNTLSEDDQNEHNSLMKPENGGMCNAQGSNQAADPEQPVELEIYFPKELFDVPVDVVWAVLLLVNFETCRVAHKANLDVNRKVLLPWFQKWWQTNVPGHETSLDFEYLLFPTFALNDAIGWSYTTQWLCEHTSRGQISEQSPLDLHDSVAIEKYRHLHLPKEVIARIRVARHQLYVHLEKEVWSVARGKGGWFSEYATCACRVVAAYNYRKALQVAGVVEQKGSRYTDRLDPSKTIVELVECLDKVDYEEPSYPCTNCTAVRVKQRLREAKNVATVFRGLCLDCMEASLNEVGSPDVELKNRFPDYKYRMGSNDNHSFDGLFGWCNQCRIPHGHATWYFSWVNPTSRQKVFRPPVASKARRRATFLEGCHA
;
A
#
# COMPACT_ATOMS: atom_id res chain seq x y z
N MET A 1 6.01 -28.90 -20.23
CA MET A 1 4.59 -28.51 -20.44
C MET A 1 3.69 -29.63 -19.96
N ALA A 2 2.53 -29.29 -19.37
CA ALA A 2 1.65 -30.26 -18.76
C ALA A 2 0.29 -30.43 -19.46
N PRO A 3 0.04 -31.52 -20.24
CA PRO A 3 -1.32 -31.86 -20.61
C PRO A 3 -2.15 -32.08 -19.34
N ILE A 4 -3.31 -31.45 -19.32
CA ILE A 4 -4.28 -31.65 -18.24
C ILE A 4 -5.10 -32.90 -18.61
N VAL A 5 -5.32 -33.91 -17.77
CA VAL A 5 -6.28 -35.01 -18.02
C VAL A 5 -7.35 -34.97 -16.93
N ILE A 6 -8.63 -35.12 -17.27
CA ILE A 6 -9.72 -34.97 -16.30
C ILE A 6 -10.56 -36.26 -16.27
N ASP A 7 -10.71 -36.86 -15.08
CA ASP A 7 -11.62 -37.99 -14.84
C ASP A 7 -13.02 -37.48 -14.45
N PRO A 8 -14.09 -37.81 -15.20
CA PRO A 8 -15.45 -37.33 -14.95
C PRO A 8 -16.22 -38.07 -13.84
N ASN A 9 -15.69 -39.14 -13.22
CA ASN A 9 -16.50 -40.05 -12.38
C ASN A 9 -16.24 -39.98 -10.86
N ALA A 10 -15.47 -39.01 -10.37
CA ALA A 10 -15.33 -38.70 -8.94
C ALA A 10 -15.03 -37.21 -8.77
N ASP A 11 -14.89 -36.72 -7.53
CA ASP A 11 -14.17 -35.47 -7.22
C ASP A 11 -13.07 -35.24 -8.26
N THR A 12 -13.29 -34.24 -9.13
CA THR A 12 -12.62 -34.12 -10.43
C THR A 12 -11.12 -34.16 -10.28
N THR A 13 -10.54 -35.30 -10.65
CA THR A 13 -9.11 -35.49 -10.60
C THR A 13 -8.52 -34.93 -11.90
N ILE A 14 -7.82 -33.81 -11.76
CA ILE A 14 -7.07 -33.10 -12.78
C ILE A 14 -5.63 -33.60 -12.72
N TYR A 15 -5.19 -34.36 -13.72
CA TYR A 15 -3.78 -34.72 -13.87
C TYR A 15 -3.06 -33.58 -14.60
N LEU A 16 -2.01 -33.00 -14.05
CA LEU A 16 -1.08 -32.12 -14.76
C LEU A 16 0.15 -32.95 -15.15
N THR A 17 0.40 -33.13 -16.44
CA THR A 17 1.49 -34.01 -16.90
C THR A 17 2.79 -33.27 -17.25
N GLU A 18 3.63 -32.88 -16.31
CA GLU A 18 4.84 -32.12 -16.66
C GLU A 18 5.85 -32.94 -17.49
N LYS A 19 6.19 -32.47 -18.71
CA LYS A 19 7.32 -32.99 -19.50
C LYS A 19 8.64 -32.47 -18.91
N ASN A 20 9.45 -33.36 -18.36
CA ASN A 20 10.77 -32.99 -17.80
C ASN A 20 11.88 -32.96 -18.86
N GLU A 21 13.09 -32.53 -18.46
CA GLU A 21 14.28 -32.43 -19.33
C GLU A 21 14.68 -33.76 -20.00
N HIS A 22 14.19 -34.89 -19.46
CA HIS A 22 14.44 -36.24 -19.97
C HIS A 22 13.28 -36.79 -20.81
N GLU A 23 12.33 -35.94 -21.20
CA GLU A 23 11.11 -36.30 -21.94
C GLU A 23 10.18 -37.30 -21.24
N SER A 24 10.43 -37.64 -19.98
CA SER A 24 9.49 -38.42 -19.18
C SER A 24 8.36 -37.52 -18.68
N LEU A 25 7.15 -38.07 -18.69
CA LEU A 25 5.92 -37.41 -18.27
C LEU A 25 5.68 -37.71 -16.80
N GLU A 26 5.74 -36.69 -15.94
CA GLU A 26 5.37 -36.82 -14.53
C GLU A 26 3.92 -36.35 -14.35
N ASN A 27 3.04 -37.23 -13.87
CA ASN A 27 1.64 -36.90 -13.65
C ASN A 27 1.44 -36.40 -12.22
N ILE A 28 1.12 -35.12 -12.06
CA ILE A 28 0.67 -34.54 -10.79
C ILE A 28 -0.85 -34.73 -10.71
N GLU A 29 -1.32 -35.58 -9.81
CA GLU A 29 -2.74 -35.79 -9.55
C GLU A 29 -3.28 -34.67 -8.65
N LEU A 30 -4.14 -33.79 -9.18
CA LEU A 30 -4.84 -32.77 -8.41
C LEU A 30 -6.32 -33.14 -8.29
N ARG A 31 -6.78 -33.43 -7.08
CA ARG A 31 -8.22 -33.62 -6.83
C ARG A 31 -8.87 -32.26 -6.58
N VAL A 32 -9.75 -31.84 -7.47
CA VAL A 32 -10.54 -30.61 -7.35
C VAL A 32 -12.01 -31.02 -7.38
N LEU A 33 -12.83 -30.52 -6.45
CA LEU A 33 -14.25 -30.86 -6.43
C LEU A 33 -14.93 -30.43 -7.74
N ALA A 34 -15.68 -31.32 -8.38
CA ALA A 34 -16.39 -31.05 -9.63
C ALA A 34 -17.30 -29.82 -9.54
N ALA A 35 -17.97 -29.68 -8.40
CA ALA A 35 -18.83 -28.54 -8.08
C ALA A 35 -18.10 -27.18 -8.15
N VAL A 36 -16.79 -27.14 -7.88
CA VAL A 36 -15.98 -25.91 -7.96
C VAL A 36 -15.77 -25.49 -9.43
N LEU A 37 -15.79 -26.45 -10.35
CA LEU A 37 -15.55 -26.23 -11.78
C LEU A 37 -16.83 -25.98 -12.57
N GLU A 38 -17.98 -26.54 -12.14
CA GLU A 38 -19.26 -26.37 -12.83
C GLU A 38 -19.75 -24.92 -12.88
N ASP A 39 -19.49 -24.13 -11.81
CA ASP A 39 -19.88 -22.72 -11.75
C ASP A 39 -18.95 -21.78 -12.54
N ASN A 40 -17.84 -22.29 -13.10
CA ASN A 40 -16.87 -21.48 -13.83
C ASN A 40 -17.09 -21.55 -15.35
N SER A 41 -17.34 -20.38 -15.95
CA SER A 41 -17.64 -20.24 -17.38
C SER A 41 -16.50 -20.66 -18.32
N TYR A 42 -15.24 -20.61 -17.85
CA TYR A 42 -14.10 -21.11 -18.60
C TYR A 42 -14.04 -22.64 -18.56
N TRP A 43 -14.22 -23.24 -17.39
CA TRP A 43 -14.13 -24.69 -17.24
C TRP A 43 -15.28 -25.41 -17.95
N SER A 44 -16.49 -24.88 -17.92
CA SER A 44 -17.60 -25.40 -18.75
C SER A 44 -17.29 -25.35 -20.25
N LYS A 45 -16.60 -24.32 -20.75
CA LYS A 45 -16.13 -24.26 -22.15
C LYS A 45 -14.96 -25.21 -22.43
N PHE A 46 -14.00 -25.29 -21.52
CA PHE A 46 -12.85 -26.19 -21.61
C PHE A 46 -13.29 -27.67 -21.62
N LEU A 47 -14.21 -28.04 -20.73
CA LEU A 47 -14.82 -29.36 -20.65
C LEU A 47 -15.75 -29.63 -21.85
N GLY A 48 -16.52 -28.63 -22.30
CA GLY A 48 -17.38 -28.74 -23.48
C GLY A 48 -16.60 -29.01 -24.77
N HIS A 49 -15.40 -28.43 -24.91
CA HIS A 49 -14.49 -28.72 -26.02
C HIS A 49 -13.88 -30.13 -25.96
N ARG A 50 -13.67 -30.69 -24.77
CA ARG A 50 -13.14 -32.05 -24.60
C ARG A 50 -14.18 -33.16 -24.73
N SER A 51 -15.41 -32.90 -24.31
CA SER A 51 -16.47 -33.91 -24.30
C SER A 51 -16.98 -34.30 -25.69
N THR A 52 -16.64 -33.57 -26.76
CA THR A 52 -17.32 -33.74 -28.05
C THR A 52 -16.60 -34.60 -29.09
N LYS A 53 -15.32 -34.98 -28.94
CA LYS A 53 -14.69 -36.00 -29.80
C LYS A 53 -13.54 -36.74 -29.10
N ALA A 54 -13.78 -38.00 -28.75
CA ALA A 54 -12.74 -38.99 -28.49
C ALA A 54 -12.21 -39.61 -29.81
N ASP A 55 -12.04 -38.78 -30.84
CA ASP A 55 -11.29 -39.18 -32.03
C ASP A 55 -9.82 -38.88 -31.75
N THR A 56 -8.94 -39.82 -32.05
CA THR A 56 -7.47 -39.68 -32.01
C THR A 56 -7.03 -38.36 -32.64
N TRP A 57 -6.62 -37.39 -31.82
CA TRP A 57 -5.95 -36.19 -32.28
C TRP A 57 -4.57 -36.60 -32.83
N SER A 58 -4.25 -36.16 -34.05
CA SER A 58 -2.86 -36.14 -34.49
C SER A 58 -2.07 -35.25 -33.53
N SER A 59 -0.89 -35.69 -33.12
CA SER A 59 -0.05 -35.07 -32.09
C SER A 59 0.48 -33.65 -32.43
N GLU A 60 -0.05 -33.00 -33.47
CA GLU A 60 0.48 -31.75 -34.03
C GLU A 60 -0.51 -30.57 -33.98
N GLU A 61 -1.80 -30.77 -33.66
CA GLU A 61 -2.76 -29.67 -33.57
C GLU A 61 -2.79 -29.02 -32.17
N HIS A 62 -1.99 -27.95 -32.07
CA HIS A 62 -2.12 -26.82 -31.13
C HIS A 62 -2.11 -27.19 -29.64
N ILE A 63 -0.96 -27.66 -29.17
CA ILE A 63 -0.55 -27.29 -27.81
C ILE A 63 -0.29 -25.78 -27.87
N GLU A 64 -1.26 -24.96 -27.45
CA GLU A 64 -0.94 -23.57 -27.12
C GLU A 64 0.14 -23.64 -26.05
N GLU A 65 1.38 -23.30 -26.41
CA GLU A 65 2.50 -23.23 -25.48
C GLU A 65 2.22 -22.14 -24.45
N THR A 66 1.45 -22.48 -23.43
CA THR A 66 1.17 -21.63 -22.29
C THR A 66 2.31 -21.83 -21.31
N ILE A 67 3.08 -20.76 -21.09
CA ILE A 67 4.27 -20.72 -20.19
C ILE A 67 3.85 -20.77 -18.71
N VAL A 68 2.66 -21.29 -18.42
CA VAL A 68 2.12 -21.35 -17.07
C VAL A 68 2.66 -22.61 -16.41
N SER A 69 3.38 -22.44 -15.30
CA SER A 69 3.90 -23.58 -14.54
C SER A 69 2.77 -24.41 -13.95
N ALA A 70 2.98 -25.73 -13.80
CA ALA A 70 2.02 -26.61 -13.16
C ALA A 70 1.69 -26.13 -11.73
N THR A 71 2.69 -25.62 -11.01
CA THR A 71 2.56 -25.01 -9.69
C THR A 71 1.59 -23.82 -9.68
N ALA A 72 1.65 -22.92 -10.67
CA ALA A 72 0.74 -21.79 -10.75
C ALA A 72 -0.71 -22.24 -10.96
N VAL A 73 -0.94 -23.26 -11.79
CA VAL A 73 -2.27 -23.86 -11.98
C VAL A 73 -2.77 -24.50 -10.69
N GLU A 74 -1.92 -25.26 -10.01
CA GLU A 74 -2.24 -25.89 -8.72
C GLU A 74 -2.66 -24.86 -7.67
N ILE A 75 -1.91 -23.75 -7.54
CA ILE A 75 -2.23 -22.65 -6.62
C ILE A 75 -3.63 -22.11 -6.89
N VAL A 76 -3.98 -21.85 -8.16
CA VAL A 76 -5.30 -21.31 -8.53
C VAL A 76 -6.41 -22.31 -8.21
N LEU A 77 -6.21 -23.60 -8.52
CA LEU A 77 -7.20 -24.64 -8.24
C LEU A 77 -7.44 -24.80 -6.73
N ARG A 78 -6.39 -24.81 -5.92
CA ARG A 78 -6.50 -24.87 -4.45
C ARG A 78 -7.16 -23.62 -3.87
N ALA A 79 -6.90 -22.44 -4.44
CA ALA A 79 -7.56 -21.21 -4.03
C ALA A 79 -9.07 -21.27 -4.30
N LEU A 80 -9.48 -21.75 -5.48
CA LEU A 80 -10.89 -21.97 -5.80
C LEU A 80 -11.56 -22.97 -4.85
N HIS A 81 -10.86 -24.05 -4.51
CA HIS A 81 -11.35 -25.05 -3.56
C HIS A 81 -11.52 -24.46 -2.15
N PHE A 82 -10.56 -23.67 -1.69
CA PHE A 82 -10.62 -22.95 -0.42
C PHE A 82 -11.80 -21.95 -0.37
N ASP A 83 -12.01 -21.17 -1.42
CA ASP A 83 -13.12 -20.19 -1.50
C ASP A 83 -14.49 -20.89 -1.48
N TYR A 84 -14.63 -22.02 -2.20
CA TYR A 84 -15.85 -22.82 -2.16
C TYR A 84 -16.17 -23.33 -0.75
N HIS A 85 -15.20 -23.96 -0.08
CA HIS A 85 -15.41 -24.44 1.29
C HIS A 85 -15.72 -23.31 2.28
N SER A 86 -15.06 -22.16 2.12
CA SER A 86 -15.31 -20.98 2.97
C SER A 86 -16.73 -20.46 2.81
N LYS A 87 -17.26 -20.45 1.57
CA LYS A 87 -18.65 -20.06 1.30
C LYS A 87 -19.66 -21.08 1.84
N LEU A 88 -19.37 -22.37 1.71
CA LEU A 88 -20.24 -23.43 2.23
C LEU A 88 -20.41 -23.34 3.74
N LYS A 89 -19.31 -23.19 4.49
CA LYS A 89 -19.37 -22.99 5.94
C LYS A 89 -20.14 -21.74 6.34
N LYS A 90 -19.97 -20.65 5.59
CA LYS A 90 -20.72 -19.42 5.84
C LYS A 90 -22.23 -19.62 5.63
N SER A 91 -22.63 -20.35 4.58
CA SER A 91 -24.05 -20.66 4.38
C SER A 91 -24.62 -21.56 5.48
N GLU A 92 -23.85 -22.53 5.99
CA GLU A 92 -24.27 -23.38 7.11
C GLU A 92 -24.46 -22.54 8.39
N ALA A 93 -23.52 -21.64 8.70
CA ALA A 93 -23.62 -20.73 9.84
C ALA A 93 -24.83 -19.76 9.73
N ASP A 94 -25.06 -19.19 8.54
CA ASP A 94 -26.21 -18.32 8.27
C ASP A 94 -27.56 -19.08 8.40
N GLU A 95 -27.60 -20.39 8.09
CA GLU A 95 -28.77 -21.24 8.28
C GLU A 95 -29.01 -21.58 9.76
N ASP A 96 -27.96 -21.88 10.51
CA ASP A 96 -28.06 -22.18 11.94
C ASP A 96 -28.50 -20.94 12.73
N GLU A 97 -28.01 -19.74 12.40
CA GLU A 97 -28.47 -18.48 12.99
C GLU A 97 -29.96 -18.20 12.69
N ARG A 98 -30.42 -18.54 11.47
CA ARG A 98 -31.84 -18.43 11.12
C ARG A 98 -32.70 -19.42 11.90
N ARG A 99 -32.22 -20.65 12.12
CA ARG A 99 -32.92 -21.67 12.93
C ARG A 99 -33.02 -21.26 14.39
N SER A 100 -31.92 -20.79 15.00
CA SER A 100 -31.93 -20.32 16.39
C SER A 100 -32.85 -19.11 16.60
N ASN A 101 -32.91 -18.21 15.63
CA ASN A 101 -33.84 -17.06 15.68
C ASN A 101 -35.30 -17.49 15.53
N HIS A 102 -35.60 -18.54 14.76
CA HIS A 102 -36.97 -19.03 14.60
C HIS A 102 -37.47 -19.80 15.83
N GLU A 103 -36.60 -20.53 16.54
CA GLU A 103 -36.97 -21.23 17.78
C GLU A 103 -37.30 -20.24 18.92
N ASN A 104 -36.56 -19.13 19.03
CA ASN A 104 -36.80 -18.11 20.05
C ASN A 104 -38.11 -17.30 19.87
N VAL A 105 -38.72 -17.32 18.66
CA VAL A 105 -39.98 -16.59 18.38
C VAL A 105 -41.21 -17.43 18.73
N VAL A 106 -41.10 -18.76 18.76
CA VAL A 106 -42.27 -19.65 18.96
C VAL A 106 -42.65 -19.78 20.44
N ASP A 107 -41.74 -19.54 21.38
CA ASP A 107 -42.03 -19.57 22.83
C ASP A 107 -42.47 -18.21 23.42
N GLY A 108 -42.59 -17.17 22.61
CA GLY A 108 -42.93 -15.80 23.03
C GLY A 108 -44.42 -15.41 22.97
N VAL A 109 -45.33 -16.32 22.58
CA VAL A 109 -46.77 -16.03 22.51
C VAL A 109 -47.45 -16.44 23.82
N GLY A 110 -47.25 -15.63 24.85
CA GLY A 110 -47.91 -15.79 26.14
C GLY A 110 -47.93 -14.49 26.95
N ASN A 111 -49.10 -13.84 26.95
CA ASN A 111 -49.54 -12.71 27.80
C ASN A 111 -49.10 -11.29 27.43
N THR A 112 -49.91 -10.66 26.58
CA THR A 112 -50.27 -9.25 26.71
C THR A 112 -51.33 -9.08 27.78
N LEU A 113 -50.97 -8.46 28.91
CA LEU A 113 -51.89 -7.77 29.80
C LEU A 113 -51.41 -6.33 29.96
N SER A 114 -52.35 -5.43 29.70
CA SER A 114 -52.32 -3.98 29.80
C SER A 114 -51.88 -3.47 31.17
N GLU A 115 -51.15 -2.35 31.19
CA GLU A 115 -51.41 -1.28 32.16
C GLU A 115 -50.81 0.06 31.68
N ASP A 116 -51.64 1.09 31.81
CA ASP A 116 -51.39 2.49 31.48
C ASP A 116 -50.57 3.21 32.58
N ASP A 117 -50.01 4.35 32.16
CA ASP A 117 -49.94 5.62 32.90
C ASP A 117 -48.77 6.00 33.85
N GLN A 118 -48.30 7.24 33.60
CA GLN A 118 -47.59 8.21 34.46
C GLN A 118 -46.06 8.06 34.71
N ASN A 119 -45.23 9.02 34.26
CA ASN A 119 -45.07 10.32 34.93
C ASN A 119 -44.01 11.24 34.26
N GLU A 120 -44.23 12.55 34.37
CA GLU A 120 -43.42 13.65 33.85
C GLU A 120 -42.25 14.09 34.76
N HIS A 121 -41.31 14.82 34.15
CA HIS A 121 -40.44 15.90 34.68
C HIS A 121 -39.31 15.61 35.70
N ASN A 122 -38.04 15.83 35.28
CA ASN A 122 -37.29 17.05 35.64
C ASN A 122 -35.89 17.23 35.01
N SER A 123 -35.72 18.42 34.43
CA SER A 123 -34.58 19.34 34.27
C SER A 123 -33.18 19.12 34.89
N LEU A 124 -32.19 19.64 34.13
CA LEU A 124 -31.05 20.53 34.51
C LEU A 124 -29.60 19.99 34.64
N MET A 125 -28.73 20.58 33.78
CA MET A 125 -27.34 21.06 33.98
C MET A 125 -26.17 20.11 34.39
N LYS A 126 -25.21 19.99 33.43
CA LYS A 126 -23.72 20.03 33.50
C LYS A 126 -23.03 20.08 34.89
N PRO A 127 -21.80 19.49 35.07
CA PRO A 127 -20.63 19.85 34.26
C PRO A 127 -19.59 18.75 33.94
N GLU A 128 -18.69 19.17 33.06
CA GLU A 128 -17.45 18.57 32.60
C GLU A 128 -16.55 18.07 33.74
N ASN A 129 -15.98 16.88 33.58
CA ASN A 129 -14.70 16.51 34.18
C ASN A 129 -13.99 15.50 33.27
N GLY A 130 -12.77 15.86 32.87
CA GLY A 130 -11.89 15.04 32.06
C GLY A 130 -11.47 13.78 32.82
N GLY A 131 -11.87 12.63 32.29
CA GLY A 131 -11.43 11.31 32.71
C GLY A 131 -10.62 10.66 31.60
N MET A 132 -9.40 10.25 31.94
CA MET A 132 -8.56 9.40 31.11
C MET A 132 -9.30 8.11 30.73
N CYS A 133 -9.41 7.84 29.44
CA CYS A 133 -10.02 6.62 28.93
C CYS A 133 -9.06 5.44 29.08
N ASN A 134 -9.11 4.74 30.22
CA ASN A 134 -8.72 3.33 30.31
C ASN A 134 -9.96 2.50 29.98
N ALA A 135 -10.06 2.02 28.73
CA ALA A 135 -11.08 1.07 28.33
C ALA A 135 -10.64 -0.36 28.69
N GLN A 136 -10.97 -0.81 29.90
CA GLN A 136 -11.16 -2.23 30.20
C GLN A 136 -12.67 -2.47 30.23
N GLY A 137 -13.22 -2.81 29.07
CA GLY A 137 -14.59 -3.31 28.91
C GLY A 137 -14.53 -4.81 28.68
N SER A 138 -14.93 -5.58 29.69
CA SER A 138 -15.15 -7.02 29.61
C SER A 138 -16.42 -7.30 28.79
N ASN A 139 -16.25 -7.50 27.49
CA ASN A 139 -17.22 -8.21 26.67
C ASN A 139 -16.68 -9.62 26.47
N GLN A 140 -17.35 -10.63 27.06
CA GLN A 140 -17.20 -12.02 26.61
C GLN A 140 -17.76 -12.07 25.19
N ALA A 141 -16.88 -11.87 24.21
CA ALA A 141 -17.15 -12.19 22.83
C ALA A 141 -17.29 -13.70 22.73
N ALA A 142 -18.35 -14.16 22.05
CA ALA A 142 -18.41 -15.52 21.55
C ALA A 142 -17.08 -15.84 20.83
N ASP A 143 -16.50 -16.99 21.12
CA ASP A 143 -15.26 -17.43 20.50
C ASP A 143 -15.41 -17.30 18.97
N PRO A 144 -14.60 -16.49 18.29
CA PRO A 144 -14.68 -16.40 16.85
C PRO A 144 -14.39 -17.78 16.28
N GLU A 145 -15.33 -18.32 15.50
CA GLU A 145 -15.14 -19.57 14.77
C GLU A 145 -13.75 -19.58 14.15
N GLN A 146 -12.97 -20.62 14.48
CA GLN A 146 -11.60 -20.73 14.03
C GLN A 146 -11.59 -20.62 12.50
N PRO A 147 -10.90 -19.61 11.93
CA PRO A 147 -10.83 -19.47 10.48
C PRO A 147 -10.28 -20.75 9.90
N VAL A 148 -10.90 -21.22 8.81
CA VAL A 148 -10.42 -22.39 8.08
C VAL A 148 -8.94 -22.20 7.79
N GLU A 149 -8.09 -23.05 8.35
CA GLU A 149 -6.64 -22.94 8.19
C GLU A 149 -6.30 -23.10 6.70
N LEU A 150 -5.73 -22.05 6.13
CA LEU A 150 -5.32 -21.98 4.74
C LEU A 150 -4.36 -23.12 4.39
N GLU A 151 -3.55 -23.52 5.38
CA GLU A 151 -2.58 -24.62 5.35
C GLU A 151 -3.21 -26.00 5.07
N ILE A 152 -4.52 -26.18 5.30
CA ILE A 152 -5.23 -27.42 4.92
C ILE A 152 -5.29 -27.56 3.39
N TYR A 153 -5.40 -26.44 2.68
CA TYR A 153 -5.59 -26.41 1.23
C TYR A 153 -4.27 -26.21 0.50
N PHE A 154 -3.31 -25.55 1.12
CA PHE A 154 -2.03 -25.21 0.52
C PHE A 154 -0.89 -25.91 1.28
N PRO A 155 -0.23 -26.92 0.67
CA PRO A 155 1.02 -27.45 1.16
C PRO A 155 2.05 -26.34 1.36
N LYS A 156 2.98 -26.54 2.30
CA LYS A 156 3.98 -25.52 2.68
C LYS A 156 4.79 -25.05 1.47
N GLU A 157 5.06 -25.97 0.56
CA GLU A 157 5.83 -25.77 -0.67
C GLU A 157 5.16 -24.74 -1.59
N LEU A 158 3.83 -24.62 -1.58
CA LEU A 158 3.11 -23.63 -2.38
C LEU A 158 3.18 -22.21 -1.80
N PHE A 159 3.68 -22.05 -0.57
CA PHE A 159 4.01 -20.74 0.00
C PHE A 159 5.48 -20.38 -0.17
N ASP A 160 6.32 -21.31 -0.62
CA ASP A 160 7.78 -21.12 -0.79
C ASP A 160 8.15 -21.22 -2.28
N VAL A 161 7.34 -20.56 -3.12
CA VAL A 161 7.54 -20.51 -4.57
C VAL A 161 8.26 -19.22 -4.97
N PRO A 162 9.09 -19.24 -6.02
CA PRO A 162 9.72 -18.02 -6.53
C PRO A 162 8.70 -17.04 -7.12
N VAL A 163 9.11 -15.76 -7.22
CA VAL A 163 8.22 -14.65 -7.62
C VAL A 163 7.69 -14.80 -9.06
N ASP A 164 8.42 -15.44 -9.94
CA ASP A 164 7.98 -15.78 -11.30
C ASP A 164 6.73 -16.68 -11.32
N VAL A 165 6.60 -17.61 -10.37
CA VAL A 165 5.38 -18.42 -10.18
C VAL A 165 4.21 -17.54 -9.77
N VAL A 166 4.42 -16.52 -8.92
CA VAL A 166 3.37 -15.55 -8.58
C VAL A 166 2.90 -14.80 -9.81
N TRP A 167 3.84 -14.36 -10.66
CA TRP A 167 3.49 -13.72 -11.93
C TRP A 167 2.74 -14.67 -12.87
N ALA A 168 3.11 -15.95 -12.90
CA ALA A 168 2.39 -16.97 -13.66
C ALA A 168 0.95 -17.18 -13.15
N VAL A 169 0.72 -17.10 -11.83
CA VAL A 169 -0.64 -17.12 -11.24
C VAL A 169 -1.47 -15.94 -11.75
N LEU A 170 -0.90 -14.74 -11.86
CA LEU A 170 -1.65 -13.55 -12.32
C LEU A 170 -2.18 -13.67 -13.75
N LEU A 171 -1.57 -14.50 -14.61
CA LEU A 171 -2.06 -14.78 -15.97
C LEU A 171 -3.37 -15.56 -15.98
N LEU A 172 -3.66 -16.25 -14.89
CA LEU A 172 -4.80 -17.12 -14.75
C LEU A 172 -5.99 -16.41 -14.08
N VAL A 173 -5.80 -15.17 -13.63
CA VAL A 173 -6.70 -14.53 -12.67
C VAL A 173 -7.22 -13.21 -13.21
N ASN A 174 -8.53 -13.03 -13.15
CA ASN A 174 -9.15 -11.74 -13.42
C ASN A 174 -8.91 -10.78 -12.26
N PHE A 175 -8.58 -9.56 -12.61
CA PHE A 175 -8.54 -8.48 -11.62
C PHE A 175 -9.00 -7.16 -12.22
N GLU A 176 -9.50 -6.30 -11.34
CA GLU A 176 -9.76 -4.90 -11.64
C GLU A 176 -9.22 -4.05 -10.49
N THR A 177 -8.04 -3.44 -10.65
CA THR A 177 -7.48 -2.50 -9.67
C THR A 177 -7.36 -1.15 -10.32
N CYS A 178 -7.84 -0.07 -9.68
CA CYS A 178 -7.60 1.27 -10.18
C CYS A 178 -8.03 1.42 -11.67
N ARG A 179 -9.17 0.79 -12.03
CA ARG A 179 -9.73 0.72 -13.39
C ARG A 179 -8.86 0.04 -14.46
N VAL A 180 -7.82 -0.66 -14.02
CA VAL A 180 -7.07 -1.59 -14.85
C VAL A 180 -7.78 -2.93 -14.75
N ALA A 181 -8.62 -3.22 -15.72
CA ALA A 181 -9.26 -4.53 -15.85
C ALA A 181 -8.34 -5.45 -16.65
N HIS A 182 -8.00 -6.58 -16.07
CA HIS A 182 -7.40 -7.70 -16.76
C HIS A 182 -8.37 -8.87 -16.75
N LYS A 183 -8.67 -9.37 -17.95
CA LYS A 183 -9.44 -10.58 -18.13
C LYS A 183 -8.47 -11.71 -18.48
N ALA A 184 -8.29 -12.60 -17.54
CA ALA A 184 -7.51 -13.81 -17.70
C ALA A 184 -8.34 -14.94 -18.31
N ASN A 185 -7.66 -16.05 -18.55
CA ASN A 185 -8.29 -17.22 -19.14
C ASN A 185 -9.25 -17.92 -18.16
N LEU A 186 -8.84 -18.20 -16.91
CA LEU A 186 -9.61 -19.05 -15.98
C LEU A 186 -10.78 -18.34 -15.27
N ASP A 187 -11.09 -17.09 -15.62
CA ASP A 187 -12.18 -16.28 -15.04
C ASP A 187 -12.17 -16.20 -13.49
N VAL A 188 -11.01 -16.39 -12.83
CA VAL A 188 -10.91 -16.46 -11.36
C VAL A 188 -10.86 -15.06 -10.75
N ASN A 189 -11.67 -14.80 -9.73
CA ASN A 189 -11.61 -13.52 -9.00
C ASN A 189 -10.36 -13.44 -8.12
N ARG A 190 -9.55 -12.38 -8.26
CA ARG A 190 -8.36 -12.14 -7.42
C ARG A 190 -8.57 -12.29 -5.90
N LYS A 191 -9.77 -12.03 -5.38
CA LYS A 191 -10.06 -12.08 -3.94
C LYS A 191 -9.83 -13.49 -3.38
N VAL A 192 -10.04 -14.50 -4.22
CA VAL A 192 -9.82 -15.91 -3.91
C VAL A 192 -8.35 -16.21 -3.61
N LEU A 193 -7.43 -15.49 -4.26
CA LEU A 193 -5.99 -15.68 -4.13
C LEU A 193 -5.31 -14.77 -3.11
N LEU A 194 -5.99 -13.71 -2.67
CA LEU A 194 -5.42 -12.75 -1.73
C LEU A 194 -4.91 -13.42 -0.43
N PRO A 195 -5.64 -14.35 0.21
CA PRO A 195 -5.14 -15.03 1.42
C PRO A 195 -3.84 -15.82 1.18
N TRP A 196 -3.78 -16.58 0.07
CA TRP A 196 -2.57 -17.30 -0.34
C TRP A 196 -1.41 -16.33 -0.59
N PHE A 197 -1.64 -15.27 -1.36
CA PHE A 197 -0.60 -14.30 -1.68
C PHE A 197 -0.08 -13.58 -0.43
N GLN A 198 -0.94 -13.25 0.53
CA GLN A 198 -0.52 -12.63 1.80
C GLN A 198 0.34 -13.58 2.65
N LYS A 199 0.04 -14.88 2.65
CA LYS A 199 0.86 -15.89 3.33
C LYS A 199 2.20 -16.10 2.62
N TRP A 200 2.18 -16.18 1.29
CA TRP A 200 3.38 -16.22 0.46
C TRP A 200 4.26 -15.00 0.70
N TRP A 201 3.67 -13.80 0.72
CA TRP A 201 4.35 -12.53 0.99
C TRP A 201 5.06 -12.55 2.34
N GLN A 202 4.37 -12.96 3.41
CA GLN A 202 4.95 -13.03 4.75
C GLN A 202 6.12 -14.03 4.84
N THR A 203 6.10 -15.08 4.01
CA THR A 203 7.12 -16.13 3.99
C THR A 203 8.37 -15.69 3.22
N ASN A 204 8.19 -15.04 2.06
CA ASN A 204 9.29 -14.78 1.12
C ASN A 204 9.87 -13.36 1.22
N VAL A 205 9.06 -12.35 1.56
CA VAL A 205 9.52 -10.95 1.53
C VAL A 205 10.62 -10.61 2.54
N PRO A 206 10.67 -11.20 3.75
CA PRO A 206 11.81 -10.97 4.65
C PRO A 206 13.17 -11.32 4.05
N GLY A 207 13.23 -12.15 3.00
CA GLY A 207 14.47 -12.51 2.30
C GLY A 207 14.85 -11.57 1.14
N HIS A 208 13.99 -10.60 0.79
CA HIS A 208 14.27 -9.66 -0.31
C HIS A 208 15.08 -8.46 0.17
N GLU A 209 16.16 -8.17 -0.53
CA GLU A 209 17.09 -7.09 -0.17
C GLU A 209 17.42 -6.16 -1.35
N THR A 210 17.05 -6.55 -2.58
CA THR A 210 17.45 -5.79 -3.78
C THR A 210 16.31 -4.96 -4.33
N SER A 211 16.64 -3.88 -5.04
CA SER A 211 15.62 -3.09 -5.73
C SER A 211 14.84 -3.90 -6.74
N LEU A 212 15.50 -4.84 -7.41
CA LEU A 212 14.88 -5.67 -8.43
C LEU A 212 13.76 -6.55 -7.85
N ASP A 213 13.99 -7.13 -6.66
CA ASP A 213 12.98 -7.92 -5.94
C ASP A 213 11.70 -7.10 -5.72
N PHE A 214 11.84 -5.87 -5.22
CA PHE A 214 10.70 -4.99 -4.98
C PHE A 214 10.07 -4.45 -6.26
N GLU A 215 10.85 -4.28 -7.34
CA GLU A 215 10.31 -3.94 -8.66
C GLU A 215 9.44 -5.09 -9.23
N TYR A 216 9.78 -6.36 -8.96
CA TYR A 216 8.95 -7.51 -9.30
C TYR A 216 7.66 -7.61 -8.47
N LEU A 217 7.64 -7.07 -7.25
CA LEU A 217 6.50 -7.13 -6.34
C LEU A 217 5.46 -6.03 -6.56
N LEU A 218 5.81 -4.98 -7.32
CA LEU A 218 4.92 -3.86 -7.62
C LEU A 218 3.61 -4.33 -8.27
N PHE A 219 3.68 -5.07 -9.37
CA PHE A 219 2.49 -5.48 -10.08
C PHE A 219 1.64 -6.51 -9.33
N PRO A 220 2.20 -7.58 -8.72
CA PRO A 220 1.40 -8.53 -7.94
C PRO A 220 0.62 -7.89 -6.80
N THR A 221 1.27 -7.03 -5.99
CA THR A 221 0.61 -6.35 -4.86
C THR A 221 -0.52 -5.43 -5.34
N PHE A 222 -0.34 -4.77 -6.49
CA PHE A 222 -1.38 -3.97 -7.13
C PHE A 222 -2.52 -4.82 -7.69
N ALA A 223 -2.21 -5.83 -8.50
CA ALA A 223 -3.21 -6.66 -9.20
C ALA A 223 -4.10 -7.42 -8.21
N LEU A 224 -3.50 -8.01 -7.17
CA LEU A 224 -4.22 -8.75 -6.13
C LEU A 224 -4.89 -7.82 -5.10
N ASN A 225 -4.72 -6.50 -5.23
CA ASN A 225 -5.26 -5.50 -4.33
C ASN A 225 -4.79 -5.70 -2.88
N ASP A 226 -3.54 -6.09 -2.69
CA ASP A 226 -2.93 -6.23 -1.37
C ASP A 226 -2.40 -4.88 -0.90
N ALA A 227 -3.21 -4.14 -0.14
CA ALA A 227 -2.83 -2.82 0.34
C ALA A 227 -1.54 -2.84 1.18
N ILE A 228 -1.34 -3.89 1.99
CA ILE A 228 -0.21 -3.96 2.93
C ILE A 228 1.10 -4.17 2.15
N GLY A 229 1.14 -5.20 1.29
CA GLY A 229 2.27 -5.42 0.40
C GLY A 229 2.53 -4.24 -0.52
N TRP A 230 1.50 -3.58 -1.05
CA TRP A 230 1.65 -2.40 -1.91
C TRP A 230 2.30 -1.22 -1.17
N SER A 231 1.79 -0.90 0.02
CA SER A 231 2.32 0.17 0.86
C SER A 231 3.78 -0.11 1.23
N TYR A 232 4.08 -1.34 1.65
CA TYR A 232 5.44 -1.75 2.00
C TYR A 232 6.39 -1.70 0.80
N THR A 233 6.02 -2.29 -0.34
CA THR A 233 6.83 -2.31 -1.56
C THR A 233 7.20 -0.89 -1.99
N THR A 234 6.21 0.00 -2.06
CA THR A 234 6.43 1.38 -2.52
C THR A 234 7.19 2.22 -1.50
N GLN A 235 7.04 1.95 -0.19
CA GLN A 235 7.86 2.55 0.85
C GLN A 235 9.33 2.15 0.66
N TRP A 236 9.58 0.84 0.59
CA TRP A 236 10.92 0.28 0.47
C TRP A 236 11.63 0.86 -0.74
N LEU A 237 10.99 0.88 -1.91
CA LEU A 237 11.55 1.44 -3.15
C LEU A 237 11.88 2.93 -3.00
N CYS A 238 11.07 3.72 -2.28
CA CYS A 238 11.35 5.13 -2.09
C CYS A 238 12.49 5.39 -1.09
N GLU A 239 12.67 4.51 -0.11
CA GLU A 239 13.65 4.68 0.96
C GLU A 239 15.02 4.09 0.64
N HIS A 240 15.05 2.94 -0.04
CA HIS A 240 16.23 2.10 -0.26
C HIS A 240 16.77 2.16 -1.69
N THR A 241 16.17 2.96 -2.57
CA THR A 241 16.76 3.23 -3.89
C THR A 241 17.27 4.66 -3.97
N SER A 242 18.42 4.84 -4.64
CA SER A 242 18.98 6.16 -4.93
C SER A 242 18.11 6.92 -5.95
N ARG A 243 18.50 8.12 -6.39
CA ARG A 243 17.73 8.90 -7.38
C ARG A 243 17.67 8.28 -8.80
N GLY A 244 18.14 7.04 -8.98
CA GLY A 244 18.08 6.26 -10.23
C GLY A 244 16.66 5.95 -10.71
N GLN A 245 16.52 5.23 -11.81
CA GLN A 245 15.19 4.89 -12.33
C GLN A 245 14.55 3.80 -11.47
N ILE A 246 13.31 4.01 -11.00
CA ILE A 246 12.43 2.92 -10.54
C ILE A 246 11.64 2.46 -11.74
N SER A 247 11.79 1.20 -12.12
CA SER A 247 10.99 0.55 -13.15
C SER A 247 10.04 -0.46 -12.53
N GLU A 248 9.01 -0.81 -13.27
CA GLU A 248 8.40 -2.11 -13.09
C GLU A 248 9.20 -3.11 -13.91
N GLN A 249 9.47 -4.27 -13.34
CA GLN A 249 10.11 -5.38 -14.04
C GLN A 249 9.20 -6.60 -13.91
N SER A 250 9.20 -7.44 -14.94
CA SER A 250 8.60 -8.79 -14.87
C SER A 250 9.74 -9.80 -14.73
N PRO A 251 9.66 -10.77 -13.82
CA PRO A 251 10.65 -11.84 -13.70
C PRO A 251 10.50 -12.89 -14.80
N LEU A 252 9.41 -12.84 -15.58
CA LEU A 252 9.21 -13.74 -16.70
C LEU A 252 10.18 -13.35 -17.82
N ASP A 253 11.29 -14.08 -17.94
CA ASP A 253 12.25 -13.92 -19.02
C ASP A 253 11.69 -14.53 -20.30
N LEU A 254 10.88 -13.73 -20.99
CA LEU A 254 10.18 -14.17 -22.19
C LEU A 254 11.07 -13.86 -23.39
N HIS A 255 11.91 -14.82 -23.75
CA HIS A 255 12.67 -14.74 -25.00
C HIS A 255 11.81 -14.94 -26.25
N ASP A 256 10.59 -15.48 -26.11
CA ASP A 256 9.66 -15.67 -27.21
C ASP A 256 8.78 -14.42 -27.44
N SER A 257 8.81 -13.93 -28.69
CA SER A 257 7.99 -12.82 -29.17
C SER A 257 6.49 -13.02 -28.97
N VAL A 258 5.97 -14.24 -29.12
CA VAL A 258 4.54 -14.55 -28.98
C VAL A 258 4.14 -14.48 -27.51
N ALA A 259 5.02 -14.99 -26.65
CA ALA A 259 4.87 -14.85 -25.23
C ALA A 259 4.79 -13.37 -24.89
N ILE A 260 5.82 -12.57 -25.15
CA ILE A 260 5.89 -11.13 -24.83
C ILE A 260 4.58 -10.39 -25.11
N GLU A 261 3.95 -10.60 -26.26
CA GLU A 261 2.67 -9.94 -26.59
C GLU A 261 1.54 -10.27 -25.61
N LYS A 262 1.47 -11.50 -25.13
CA LYS A 262 0.53 -11.97 -24.11
C LYS A 262 0.85 -11.49 -22.68
N TYR A 263 2.02 -10.90 -22.42
CA TYR A 263 2.36 -10.36 -21.08
C TYR A 263 2.46 -8.84 -21.07
N ARG A 264 2.44 -8.18 -22.25
CA ARG A 264 2.48 -6.72 -22.36
C ARG A 264 1.33 -6.00 -21.66
N HIS A 265 0.25 -6.69 -21.32
CA HIS A 265 -0.83 -6.10 -20.53
C HIS A 265 -0.68 -6.31 -19.02
N LEU A 266 0.25 -7.16 -18.57
CA LEU A 266 0.58 -7.34 -17.16
C LEU A 266 1.58 -6.28 -16.71
N HIS A 267 1.17 -5.02 -16.81
CA HIS A 267 1.96 -3.89 -16.37
C HIS A 267 1.13 -2.91 -15.55
N LEU A 268 1.79 -2.22 -14.62
CA LEU A 268 1.23 -1.08 -13.93
C LEU A 268 0.97 0.06 -14.93
N PRO A 269 -0.08 0.87 -14.68
CA PRO A 269 -0.23 2.13 -15.40
C PRO A 269 1.00 3.01 -15.20
N LYS A 270 1.44 3.68 -16.28
CA LYS A 270 2.64 4.54 -16.26
C LYS A 270 2.54 5.64 -15.21
N GLU A 271 1.32 6.10 -14.95
CA GLU A 271 1.01 7.10 -13.93
C GLU A 271 1.37 6.60 -12.53
N VAL A 272 1.15 5.32 -12.24
CA VAL A 272 1.47 4.71 -10.94
C VAL A 272 2.98 4.72 -10.70
N ILE A 273 3.78 4.27 -11.67
CA ILE A 273 5.25 4.33 -11.59
C ILE A 273 5.74 5.77 -11.47
N ALA A 274 5.13 6.71 -12.19
CA ALA A 274 5.43 8.12 -12.05
C ALA A 274 5.16 8.64 -10.62
N ARG A 275 4.10 8.16 -9.95
CA ARG A 275 3.82 8.53 -8.54
C ARG A 275 4.89 8.05 -7.59
N ILE A 276 5.36 6.82 -7.73
CA ILE A 276 6.43 6.28 -6.89
C ILE A 276 7.70 7.14 -7.05
N ARG A 277 8.07 7.47 -8.28
CA ARG A 277 9.23 8.34 -8.57
C ARG A 277 9.05 9.74 -7.98
N VAL A 278 7.86 10.33 -8.07
CA VAL A 278 7.54 11.64 -7.48
C VAL A 278 7.61 11.57 -5.95
N ALA A 279 7.03 10.55 -5.32
CA ALA A 279 7.07 10.35 -3.88
C ALA A 279 8.51 10.33 -3.36
N ARG A 280 9.35 9.46 -3.95
CA ARG A 280 10.77 9.39 -3.64
C ARG A 280 11.47 10.73 -3.83
N HIS A 281 11.27 11.41 -4.97
CA HIS A 281 11.88 12.72 -5.21
C HIS A 281 11.49 13.74 -4.12
N GLN A 282 10.24 13.70 -3.66
CA GLN A 282 9.75 14.60 -2.63
C GLN A 282 10.30 14.27 -1.24
N LEU A 283 10.60 13.00 -0.93
CA LEU A 283 11.36 12.63 0.27
C LEU A 283 12.73 13.30 0.28
N TYR A 284 13.46 13.27 -0.85
CA TYR A 284 14.73 13.98 -0.96
C TYR A 284 14.58 15.48 -0.77
N VAL A 285 13.59 16.10 -1.41
CA VAL A 285 13.34 17.55 -1.28
C VAL A 285 13.02 17.91 0.17
N HIS A 286 12.23 17.08 0.85
CA HIS A 286 11.86 17.32 2.23
C HIS A 286 13.06 17.13 3.17
N LEU A 287 13.82 16.05 3.00
CA LEU A 287 15.03 15.81 3.77
C LEU A 287 16.04 16.95 3.57
N GLU A 288 16.25 17.38 2.33
CA GLU A 288 17.16 18.48 1.99
C GLU A 288 16.70 19.78 2.68
N LYS A 289 15.40 20.06 2.64
CA LYS A 289 14.81 21.21 3.33
C LYS A 289 15.04 21.14 4.84
N GLU A 290 14.81 19.99 5.48
CA GLU A 290 14.97 19.86 6.94
C GLU A 290 16.46 19.92 7.35
N VAL A 291 17.37 19.28 6.61
CA VAL A 291 18.82 19.37 6.82
C VAL A 291 19.30 20.82 6.73
N TRP A 292 18.80 21.57 5.74
CA TRP A 292 19.19 22.97 5.55
C TRP A 292 18.38 23.97 6.36
N SER A 293 17.29 23.57 7.04
CA SER A 293 16.48 24.45 7.88
C SER A 293 17.29 25.13 9.00
N VAL A 294 18.39 24.51 9.42
CA VAL A 294 19.33 25.09 10.39
C VAL A 294 20.05 26.31 9.81
N ALA A 295 20.45 26.24 8.54
CA ALA A 295 21.37 27.20 7.93
C ALA A 295 20.72 28.15 6.90
N ARG A 296 19.55 27.80 6.33
CA ARG A 296 18.94 28.50 5.19
C ARG A 296 17.44 28.68 5.31
N GLY A 297 16.96 29.69 4.59
CA GLY A 297 15.54 29.90 4.29
C GLY A 297 14.82 30.78 5.30
N LYS A 298 13.54 31.00 5.02
CA LYS A 298 12.62 31.67 5.95
C LYS A 298 12.39 30.76 7.15
N GLY A 299 12.81 31.20 8.32
CA GLY A 299 12.94 30.39 9.52
C GLY A 299 14.31 29.73 9.72
N GLY A 300 15.29 30.04 8.86
CA GLY A 300 16.65 29.52 8.96
C GLY A 300 17.34 29.99 10.23
N TRP A 301 17.77 29.06 11.09
CA TRP A 301 18.24 29.40 12.43
C TRP A 301 19.47 30.31 12.43
N PHE A 302 20.51 29.95 11.66
CA PHE A 302 21.71 30.77 11.55
C PHE A 302 21.54 32.04 10.71
N SER A 303 20.60 32.04 9.75
CA SER A 303 20.41 33.17 8.84
C SER A 303 19.49 34.26 9.40
N GLU A 304 18.37 33.86 10.03
CA GLU A 304 17.32 34.80 10.45
C GLU A 304 17.23 34.98 11.97
N TYR A 305 17.42 33.92 12.77
CA TYR A 305 17.21 33.99 14.22
C TYR A 305 18.48 34.34 15.00
N ALA A 306 19.64 33.84 14.57
CA ALA A 306 20.91 34.19 15.18
C ALA A 306 21.39 35.54 14.63
N THR A 307 21.55 36.53 15.51
CA THR A 307 22.18 37.83 15.19
C THR A 307 23.60 37.96 15.73
N CYS A 308 24.11 36.94 16.46
CA CYS A 308 25.46 36.96 17.02
C CYS A 308 26.54 36.89 15.92
N ALA A 309 27.74 37.39 16.23
CA ALA A 309 28.92 37.17 15.40
C ALA A 309 29.28 35.67 15.24
N CYS A 310 28.99 34.88 16.28
CA CYS A 310 29.24 33.43 16.32
C CYS A 310 28.50 32.60 15.26
N ARG A 311 27.43 33.15 14.67
CA ARG A 311 26.56 32.43 13.72
C ARG A 311 27.26 32.02 12.43
N VAL A 312 28.25 32.82 11.99
CA VAL A 312 29.00 32.56 10.76
C VAL A 312 29.89 31.32 10.94
N VAL A 313 30.58 31.26 12.09
CA VAL A 313 31.40 30.11 12.47
C VAL A 313 30.52 28.87 12.68
N ALA A 314 29.39 29.02 13.37
CA ALA A 314 28.43 27.92 13.56
C ALA A 314 27.90 27.36 12.23
N ALA A 315 27.47 28.22 11.30
CA ALA A 315 27.00 27.81 9.99
C ALA A 315 28.10 27.12 9.16
N TYR A 316 29.33 27.62 9.25
CA TYR A 316 30.49 27.00 8.61
C TYR A 316 30.79 25.61 9.19
N ASN A 317 30.88 25.50 10.51
CA ASN A 317 31.13 24.23 11.21
C ASN A 317 30.04 23.19 10.91
N TYR A 318 28.77 23.61 10.87
CA TYR A 318 27.66 22.74 10.49
C TYR A 318 27.79 22.22 9.05
N ARG A 319 28.06 23.11 8.10
CA ARG A 319 28.29 22.71 6.70
C ARG A 319 29.47 21.75 6.58
N LYS A 320 30.58 22.04 7.26
CA LYS A 320 31.77 21.18 7.30
C LYS A 320 31.44 19.80 7.87
N ALA A 321 30.68 19.74 8.95
CA ALA A 321 30.25 18.47 9.55
C ALA A 321 29.38 17.65 8.58
N LEU A 322 28.44 18.27 7.88
CA LEU A 322 27.63 17.60 6.84
C LEU A 322 28.49 17.07 5.68
N GLN A 323 29.53 17.81 5.28
CA GLN A 323 30.49 17.39 4.25
C GLN A 323 31.30 16.17 4.69
N VAL A 324 31.86 16.22 5.90
CA VAL A 324 32.66 15.12 6.47
C VAL A 324 31.81 13.86 6.64
N ALA A 325 30.56 14.01 7.06
CA ALA A 325 29.61 12.90 7.18
C ALA A 325 29.12 12.35 5.82
N GLY A 326 29.44 13.02 4.71
CA GLY A 326 29.03 12.63 3.37
C GLY A 326 27.55 12.87 3.07
N VAL A 327 26.87 13.77 3.78
CA VAL A 327 25.45 14.06 3.53
C VAL A 327 25.26 14.84 2.22
N VAL A 328 26.25 15.66 1.85
CA VAL A 328 26.18 16.56 0.71
C VAL A 328 26.98 16.05 -0.50
N GLU A 329 26.49 16.39 -1.68
CA GLU A 329 27.07 15.97 -2.96
C GLU A 329 28.46 16.58 -3.19
N GLN A 330 29.43 15.72 -3.52
CA GLN A 330 30.77 16.11 -3.95
C GLN A 330 30.86 16.07 -5.48
N LYS A 331 31.12 17.22 -6.12
CA LYS A 331 31.41 17.34 -7.55
C LYS A 331 32.88 17.69 -7.75
N GLY A 332 33.70 16.66 -7.98
CA GLY A 332 35.15 16.80 -8.09
C GLY A 332 35.76 17.29 -6.77
N SER A 333 36.42 18.45 -6.79
CA SER A 333 37.00 19.08 -5.60
C SER A 333 36.05 20.03 -4.84
N ARG A 334 34.79 20.15 -5.27
CA ARG A 334 33.81 21.10 -4.69
C ARG A 334 32.59 20.37 -4.15
N TYR A 335 32.07 20.86 -3.02
CA TYR A 335 30.80 20.40 -2.46
C TYR A 335 29.66 21.32 -2.89
N THR A 336 28.55 20.74 -3.33
CA THR A 336 27.31 21.47 -3.55
C THR A 336 26.51 21.55 -2.25
N ASP A 337 25.45 22.36 -2.23
CA ASP A 337 24.50 22.40 -1.12
C ASP A 337 23.31 21.47 -1.35
N ARG A 338 23.48 20.44 -2.16
CA ARG A 338 22.48 19.41 -2.39
C ARG A 338 22.85 18.16 -1.62
N LEU A 339 21.85 17.38 -1.24
CA LEU A 339 22.09 16.03 -0.73
C LEU A 339 22.77 15.18 -1.81
N ASP A 340 23.63 14.25 -1.39
CA ASP A 340 24.28 13.30 -2.28
C ASP A 340 23.24 12.46 -3.04
N PRO A 341 23.11 12.60 -4.37
CA PRO A 341 22.11 11.88 -5.14
C PRO A 341 22.43 10.39 -5.31
N SER A 342 23.67 9.97 -5.03
CA SER A 342 24.08 8.57 -5.10
C SER A 342 23.58 7.74 -3.92
N LYS A 343 23.26 8.40 -2.80
CA LYS A 343 22.80 7.76 -1.56
C LYS A 343 21.28 7.65 -1.51
N THR A 344 20.80 6.57 -0.92
CA THR A 344 19.38 6.34 -0.60
C THR A 344 18.92 7.25 0.55
N ILE A 345 17.62 7.30 0.84
CA ILE A 345 17.12 8.06 2.00
C ILE A 345 17.66 7.46 3.30
N VAL A 346 17.69 6.13 3.39
CA VAL A 346 18.22 5.42 4.57
C VAL A 346 19.70 5.72 4.78
N GLU A 347 20.53 5.61 3.74
CA GLU A 347 21.96 5.92 3.82
C GLU A 347 22.21 7.39 4.18
N LEU A 348 21.39 8.32 3.70
CA LEU A 348 21.47 9.73 4.08
C LEU A 348 21.12 9.92 5.56
N VAL A 349 20.11 9.22 6.09
CA VAL A 349 19.77 9.22 7.52
C VAL A 349 20.92 8.68 8.37
N GLU A 350 21.56 7.59 7.94
CA GLU A 350 22.76 7.06 8.61
C GLU A 350 23.94 8.03 8.55
N CYS A 351 24.11 8.77 7.45
CA CYS A 351 25.10 9.83 7.36
C CYS A 351 24.78 10.97 8.35
N LEU A 352 23.51 11.30 8.57
CA LEU A 352 23.11 12.31 9.55
C LEU A 352 23.47 11.92 10.98
N ASP A 353 23.53 10.62 11.31
CA ASP A 353 23.99 10.13 12.62
C ASP A 353 25.49 10.32 12.85
N LYS A 354 26.27 10.44 11.76
CA LYS A 354 27.73 10.66 11.78
C LYS A 354 28.10 12.15 11.81
N VAL A 355 27.12 13.05 11.82
CA VAL A 355 27.37 14.50 11.82
C VAL A 355 27.92 14.94 13.17
N ASP A 356 29.24 15.12 13.21
CA ASP A 356 29.94 15.66 14.38
C ASP A 356 30.09 17.18 14.27
N TYR A 357 29.14 17.90 14.86
CA TYR A 357 29.12 19.36 14.85
C TYR A 357 30.00 19.94 15.97
N GLU A 358 31.09 20.61 15.57
CA GLU A 358 31.94 21.39 16.47
C GLU A 358 31.31 22.75 16.79
N GLU A 359 31.00 23.01 18.07
CA GLU A 359 30.52 24.32 18.51
C GLU A 359 31.61 25.41 18.37
N PRO A 360 31.24 26.67 18.06
CA PRO A 360 32.16 27.79 18.17
C PRO A 360 32.71 27.95 19.60
N SER A 361 33.92 28.50 19.78
CA SER A 361 34.57 28.63 21.11
C SER A 361 33.79 29.43 22.15
N TYR A 362 32.90 30.32 21.71
CA TYR A 362 32.00 31.10 22.57
C TYR A 362 30.60 31.09 21.96
N PRO A 363 29.87 29.96 22.04
CA PRO A 363 28.58 29.83 21.40
C PRO A 363 27.54 30.60 22.22
N CYS A 364 26.74 31.45 21.57
CA CYS A 364 25.52 31.93 22.21
C CYS A 364 24.51 30.77 22.31
N THR A 365 23.46 30.92 23.11
CA THR A 365 22.39 29.92 23.27
C THR A 365 21.80 29.43 21.95
N ASN A 366 21.76 30.29 20.93
CA ASN A 366 21.28 29.95 19.60
C ASN A 366 22.31 29.18 18.75
N CYS A 367 23.62 29.26 19.01
CA CYS A 367 24.63 28.57 18.20
C CYS A 367 25.15 27.27 18.85
N THR A 368 24.51 26.82 19.93
CA THR A 368 24.81 25.57 20.63
C THR A 368 24.42 24.33 19.83
N ALA A 369 25.13 23.22 20.04
CA ALA A 369 24.93 21.93 19.41
C ALA A 369 23.58 21.31 19.76
N VAL A 370 23.00 21.63 20.92
CA VAL A 370 21.67 21.11 21.32
C VAL A 370 20.62 21.40 20.25
N ARG A 371 20.64 22.62 19.68
CA ARG A 371 19.71 23.01 18.61
C ARG A 371 19.99 22.28 17.30
N VAL A 372 21.25 22.11 16.93
CA VAL A 372 21.66 21.36 15.73
C VAL A 372 21.21 19.91 15.84
N LYS A 373 21.47 19.25 16.97
CA LYS A 373 21.03 17.87 17.24
C LYS A 373 19.52 17.72 17.19
N GLN A 374 18.74 18.70 17.68
CA GLN A 374 17.30 18.68 17.55
C GLN A 374 16.85 18.69 16.09
N ARG A 375 17.41 19.57 15.26
CA ARG A 375 17.04 19.67 13.84
C ARG A 375 17.49 18.46 13.02
N LEU A 376 18.66 17.90 13.32
CA LEU A 376 19.08 16.64 12.72
C LEU A 376 18.10 15.50 13.05
N ARG A 377 17.57 15.43 14.29
CA ARG A 377 16.50 14.47 14.62
C ARG A 377 15.23 14.70 13.79
N GLU A 378 14.81 15.96 13.61
CA GLU A 378 13.65 16.29 12.77
C GLU A 378 13.88 15.89 11.30
N ALA A 379 15.09 16.12 10.77
CA ALA A 379 15.46 15.69 9.42
C ALA A 379 15.41 14.16 9.28
N LYS A 380 15.91 13.41 10.27
CA LYS A 380 15.85 11.94 10.28
C LYS A 380 14.42 11.40 10.31
N ASN A 381 13.50 12.11 10.97
CA ASN A 381 12.09 11.72 11.00
C ASN A 381 11.43 11.77 9.62
N VAL A 382 12.00 12.46 8.61
CA VAL A 382 11.46 12.48 7.23
C VAL A 382 11.30 11.07 6.66
N ALA A 383 12.24 10.15 6.94
CA ALA A 383 12.13 8.76 6.50
C ALA A 383 10.88 8.08 7.09
N THR A 384 10.56 8.34 8.35
CA THR A 384 9.43 7.71 9.05
C THR A 384 8.04 8.24 8.66
N VAL A 385 7.99 9.38 7.95
CA VAL A 385 6.72 10.07 7.62
C VAL A 385 6.00 9.42 6.44
N PHE A 386 6.74 8.80 5.52
CA PHE A 386 6.18 8.16 4.34
C PHE A 386 6.06 6.67 4.55
N ARG A 387 4.82 6.16 4.53
CA ARG A 387 4.53 4.73 4.74
C ARG A 387 4.29 3.98 3.44
N GLY A 388 4.81 4.52 2.32
CA GLY A 388 4.45 4.05 0.98
C GLY A 388 3.24 4.77 0.41
N LEU A 389 2.85 4.36 -0.80
CA LEU A 389 1.61 4.79 -1.44
C LEU A 389 0.43 3.95 -0.92
N CYS A 390 -0.73 4.58 -0.79
CA CYS A 390 -1.97 3.95 -0.38
C CYS A 390 -2.81 3.57 -1.61
N LEU A 391 -3.06 2.27 -1.75
CA LEU A 391 -3.83 1.72 -2.87
C LEU A 391 -5.28 2.22 -2.88
N ASP A 392 -5.90 2.37 -1.71
CA ASP A 392 -7.28 2.87 -1.57
C ASP A 392 -7.38 4.36 -1.99
N CYS A 393 -6.36 5.17 -1.67
CA CYS A 393 -6.29 6.56 -2.11
C CYS A 393 -6.10 6.67 -3.62
N MET A 394 -5.29 5.78 -4.21
CA MET A 394 -5.12 5.71 -5.65
C MET A 394 -6.44 5.36 -6.34
N GLU A 395 -7.13 4.33 -5.86
CA GLU A 395 -8.42 3.87 -6.38
C GLU A 395 -9.50 4.95 -6.24
N ALA A 396 -9.59 5.60 -5.08
CA ALA A 396 -10.49 6.73 -4.86
C ALA A 396 -10.21 7.89 -5.83
N SER A 397 -8.93 8.21 -6.09
CA SER A 397 -8.54 9.28 -7.02
C SER A 397 -8.93 8.98 -8.47
N LEU A 398 -9.17 7.71 -8.80
CA LEU A 398 -9.58 7.27 -10.12
C LEU A 398 -11.10 7.15 -10.21
N ASN A 399 -11.79 6.69 -9.17
CA ASN A 399 -13.22 6.34 -9.19
C ASN A 399 -14.22 7.51 -9.32
N GLU A 400 -13.81 8.77 -9.19
CA GLU A 400 -14.70 9.94 -9.32
C GLU A 400 -15.00 10.34 -10.79
N VAL A 401 -15.57 9.42 -11.57
CA VAL A 401 -16.18 9.71 -12.88
C VAL A 401 -17.68 9.59 -12.76
N GLY A 402 -18.30 10.63 -12.20
CA GLY A 402 -19.73 10.89 -12.30
C GLY A 402 -20.08 12.06 -13.23
N SER A 403 -19.09 12.73 -13.83
CA SER A 403 -19.32 13.85 -14.75
C SER A 403 -18.19 13.94 -15.79
N PRO A 404 -18.50 13.71 -17.08
CA PRO A 404 -17.56 13.89 -18.18
C PRO A 404 -17.03 15.32 -18.33
N ASP A 405 -17.71 16.33 -17.78
CA ASP A 405 -17.48 17.75 -18.10
C ASP A 405 -16.72 18.55 -17.04
N VAL A 406 -16.46 17.99 -15.85
CA VAL A 406 -15.69 18.71 -14.83
C VAL A 406 -14.21 18.53 -15.10
N GLU A 407 -13.51 19.58 -15.54
CA GLU A 407 -12.04 19.56 -15.63
C GLU A 407 -11.42 19.05 -14.34
N LEU A 408 -10.43 18.17 -14.46
CA LEU A 408 -9.75 17.49 -13.35
C LEU A 408 -9.19 18.46 -12.28
N LYS A 409 -8.89 19.71 -12.69
CA LYS A 409 -8.45 20.81 -11.83
C LYS A 409 -9.53 21.35 -10.88
N ASN A 410 -10.81 21.20 -11.25
CA ASN A 410 -11.97 21.61 -10.47
C ASN A 410 -12.48 20.48 -9.54
N ARG A 411 -11.91 19.27 -9.62
CA ARG A 411 -12.26 18.11 -8.77
C ARG A 411 -11.51 18.10 -7.42
N PHE A 412 -10.30 18.65 -7.37
CA PHE A 412 -9.51 18.82 -6.14
C PHE A 412 -10.15 19.78 -5.10
N PRO A 413 -10.73 20.93 -5.49
CA PRO A 413 -11.50 21.77 -4.58
C PRO A 413 -12.64 21.00 -3.91
N ASP A 414 -13.45 20.25 -4.66
CA ASP A 414 -14.61 19.53 -4.12
C ASP A 414 -14.21 18.40 -3.14
N TYR A 415 -13.10 17.70 -3.36
CA TYR A 415 -12.60 16.74 -2.38
C TYR A 415 -12.11 17.43 -1.09
N LYS A 416 -11.44 18.58 -1.22
CA LYS A 416 -11.08 19.43 -0.07
C LYS A 416 -12.32 19.94 0.68
N TYR A 417 -13.43 20.18 -0.02
CA TYR A 417 -14.72 20.57 0.57
C TYR A 417 -15.46 19.40 1.23
N ARG A 418 -15.49 18.19 0.63
CA ARG A 418 -16.08 16.97 1.25
C ARG A 418 -15.34 16.54 2.52
N MET A 419 -14.07 16.91 2.67
CA MET A 419 -13.22 16.54 3.80
C MET A 419 -13.14 17.63 4.90
N GLY A 420 -13.79 18.78 4.73
CA GLY A 420 -13.83 19.81 5.78
C GLY A 420 -14.12 21.23 5.29
N SER A 421 -15.39 21.56 5.15
CA SER A 421 -15.88 22.95 5.26
C SER A 421 -16.61 23.23 6.57
N ASN A 422 -16.40 22.39 7.59
CA ASN A 422 -16.72 22.76 8.96
C ASN A 422 -15.41 23.19 9.61
N ASP A 423 -15.20 24.51 9.66
CA ASP A 423 -14.05 25.22 10.23
C ASP A 423 -13.81 24.96 11.74
N ASN A 424 -14.48 23.98 12.32
CA ASN A 424 -14.37 23.53 13.70
C ASN A 424 -13.74 22.13 13.87
N HIS A 425 -13.40 21.41 12.80
CA HIS A 425 -12.61 20.19 12.94
C HIS A 425 -11.16 20.55 13.21
N SER A 426 -10.79 20.28 14.45
CA SER A 426 -9.57 20.69 15.11
C SER A 426 -8.31 20.35 14.32
N PHE A 427 -7.30 21.14 14.61
CA PHE A 427 -5.89 20.93 14.34
C PHE A 427 -5.33 19.63 14.96
N ASP A 428 -6.19 18.71 15.42
CA ASP A 428 -5.88 17.36 15.91
C ASP A 428 -5.86 16.34 14.75
N GLY A 429 -5.39 16.76 13.58
CA GLY A 429 -4.18 16.21 12.97
C GLY A 429 -4.08 14.75 12.53
N LEU A 430 -5.00 13.83 12.82
CA LEU A 430 -4.72 12.39 12.60
C LEU A 430 -5.78 11.55 11.86
N PHE A 431 -7.06 11.90 11.82
CA PHE A 431 -8.07 10.90 11.44
C PHE A 431 -8.76 11.11 10.09
N GLY A 432 -9.00 12.33 9.61
CA GLY A 432 -9.86 12.53 8.43
C GLY A 432 -9.41 11.86 7.11
N TRP A 433 -8.10 11.78 6.85
CA TRP A 433 -7.56 11.43 5.53
C TRP A 433 -7.52 9.93 5.21
N CYS A 434 -7.47 9.07 6.24
CA CYS A 434 -7.24 7.64 6.12
C CYS A 434 -8.34 6.78 6.77
N ASN A 435 -9.41 7.38 7.29
CA ASN A 435 -10.50 6.66 7.98
C ASN A 435 -11.20 5.59 7.13
N GLN A 436 -11.12 5.70 5.80
CA GLN A 436 -11.70 4.73 4.86
C GLN A 436 -10.64 3.84 4.20
N CYS A 437 -9.37 4.03 4.53
CA CYS A 437 -8.28 3.23 3.99
C CYS A 437 -8.04 2.02 4.88
N ARG A 438 -7.72 0.88 4.26
CA ARG A 438 -7.35 -0.36 4.94
C ARG A 438 -6.09 -0.21 5.79
N ILE A 439 -5.24 0.76 5.45
CA ILE A 439 -4.02 1.08 6.19
C ILE A 439 -4.08 2.51 6.69
N PRO A 440 -3.95 2.74 8.01
CA PRO A 440 -3.87 4.08 8.55
C PRO A 440 -2.55 4.73 8.13
N HIS A 441 -2.64 5.87 7.44
CA HIS A 441 -1.49 6.60 6.94
C HIS A 441 -1.64 8.10 7.10
N GLY A 442 -0.51 8.81 7.06
CA GLY A 442 -0.45 10.26 7.18
C GLY A 442 -0.73 10.99 5.86
N HIS A 443 -0.66 12.32 5.95
CA HIS A 443 -0.85 13.23 4.81
C HIS A 443 0.15 13.01 3.67
N ALA A 444 1.40 12.64 3.98
CA ALA A 444 2.43 12.40 2.95
C ALA A 444 2.04 11.22 2.04
N THR A 445 1.74 10.06 2.62
CA THR A 445 1.25 8.88 1.89
C THR A 445 -0.01 9.22 1.09
N TRP A 446 -1.01 9.85 1.73
CA TRP A 446 -2.25 10.25 1.05
C TRP A 446 -1.97 11.09 -0.20
N TYR A 447 -1.17 12.15 -0.06
CA TYR A 447 -0.93 13.12 -1.14
C TYR A 447 -0.24 12.49 -2.34
N PHE A 448 0.80 11.67 -2.12
CA PHE A 448 1.54 11.06 -3.22
C PHE A 448 0.77 9.95 -3.92
N SER A 449 -0.25 9.39 -3.25
CA SER A 449 -1.11 8.34 -3.79
C SER A 449 -2.15 8.86 -4.78
N TRP A 450 -2.34 10.17 -4.90
CA TRP A 450 -3.25 10.71 -5.90
C TRP A 450 -2.64 10.62 -7.29
N VAL A 451 -3.28 9.86 -8.18
CA VAL A 451 -2.75 9.53 -9.51
C VAL A 451 -2.67 10.77 -10.42
N ASN A 452 -3.29 11.89 -10.06
CA ASN A 452 -3.37 13.08 -10.92
C ASN A 452 -3.30 14.45 -10.18
N PRO A 453 -2.30 14.75 -9.33
CA PRO A 453 -2.14 16.03 -8.68
C PRO A 453 -1.76 17.09 -9.71
N THR A 454 -2.47 18.21 -9.66
CA THR A 454 -2.11 19.39 -10.42
C THR A 454 -0.66 19.76 -10.10
N SER A 455 0.16 19.98 -11.13
CA SER A 455 1.61 20.20 -11.10
C SER A 455 2.11 21.40 -10.27
N ARG A 456 1.25 22.06 -9.47
CA ARG A 456 1.56 23.27 -8.69
C ARG A 456 1.02 23.31 -7.26
N GLN A 457 0.56 22.19 -6.70
CA GLN A 457 0.11 22.21 -5.31
C GLN A 457 1.31 22.13 -4.35
N LYS A 458 1.57 23.25 -3.65
CA LYS A 458 2.49 23.31 -2.50
C LYS A 458 1.85 22.53 -1.35
N VAL A 459 2.16 21.24 -1.27
CA VAL A 459 1.60 20.23 -0.34
C VAL A 459 1.67 20.66 1.12
N PHE A 460 2.66 21.46 1.47
CA PHE A 460 2.78 22.01 2.82
C PHE A 460 2.49 23.50 2.76
N ARG A 461 1.40 23.94 3.41
CA ARG A 461 1.26 25.36 3.75
C ARG A 461 2.52 25.78 4.52
N PRO A 462 3.18 26.89 4.17
CA PRO A 462 4.20 27.44 5.04
C PRO A 462 3.58 27.66 6.43
N PRO A 463 4.34 27.52 7.53
CA PRO A 463 3.84 27.81 8.87
C PRO A 463 3.14 29.16 8.83
N VAL A 464 1.91 29.18 9.35
CA VAL A 464 1.04 30.35 9.34
C VAL A 464 1.88 31.50 9.88
N ALA A 465 2.16 32.50 9.04
CA ALA A 465 2.71 33.74 9.55
C ALA A 465 1.65 34.26 10.52
N SER A 466 1.91 34.10 11.83
CA SER A 466 1.14 34.79 12.86
C SER A 466 1.11 36.24 12.42
N LYS A 467 -0.09 36.73 12.07
CA LYS A 467 -0.26 38.13 11.69
C LYS A 467 0.21 38.95 12.88
N ALA A 468 1.46 39.41 12.82
CA ALA A 468 1.96 40.44 13.70
C ALA A 468 1.15 41.67 13.36
N ARG A 469 0.05 41.82 14.10
CA ARG A 469 -0.84 42.96 14.10
C ARG A 469 0.01 44.15 14.57
N ARG A 470 0.72 44.80 13.65
CA ARG A 470 1.27 46.13 13.91
C ARG A 470 0.07 47.04 14.04
N ARG A 471 -0.35 47.29 15.28
CA ARG A 471 -1.07 48.50 15.65
C ARG A 471 -0.16 49.66 15.26
N ALA A 472 -0.51 50.33 14.17
CA ALA A 472 -0.15 51.72 13.99
C ALA A 472 -0.96 52.50 15.03
N THR A 473 -0.31 52.85 16.13
CA THR A 473 -0.78 53.88 17.06
C THR A 473 0.34 54.89 17.20
N PHE A 474 0.08 56.07 16.66
CA PHE A 474 0.45 57.39 17.16
C PHE A 474 1.89 57.62 17.65
N LEU A 475 2.58 58.53 16.97
CA LEU A 475 2.97 59.81 17.57
C LEU A 475 3.31 60.80 16.43
N GLU A 476 2.34 61.69 16.16
CA GLU A 476 2.62 63.05 15.71
C GLU A 476 3.28 63.82 16.85
N GLY A 477 4.16 64.75 16.49
CA GLY A 477 4.49 65.91 17.32
C GLY A 477 5.78 65.81 18.11
N CYS A 478 6.85 66.38 17.55
CA CYS A 478 7.60 67.44 18.24
C CYS A 478 8.51 68.16 17.24
N HIS A 479 8.17 69.42 16.98
CA HIS A 479 9.06 70.45 16.49
C HIS A 479 10.26 70.63 17.42
N ALA A 480 11.47 70.70 16.85
CA ALA A 480 12.47 71.75 17.03
C ALA A 480 13.58 71.55 15.98
#